data_AF-D2RYS6-F1
#
_entry.id   AF-D2RYS6-F1
#
_cell.length_a   1.000
_cell.length_b   1.000
_cell.length_c   1.000
_cell.angle_alpha   90.00
_cell.angle_beta   90.00
_cell.angle_gamma   90.00
#
_symmetry.space_group_name_H-M   'P 1'
#
loop_
_entity.id
_entity.type
_entity.pdbx_description
1 polymer ?
#
loop_
_entity_poly.entity_id
_entity_poly.type
_entity_poly.pdbx_seq_one_letter_code
_entity_poly.pdbx_strand_id
1 'polypeptide(L)'
;MTTQRCRHVTSSSGVDEAGAVCCWRPTWDDADRCLWHTERVVPSEEYERNPPEPGERLDGANLEGTMVSGTSFLAGRSLVAADFTDAVLDGADLSGADLRRARFQDVDAHGASFRNANLHDAVFTFADLRGADFRGARLYRAGLTDVRLNLETAFGERSVYEDELERASDEDFQELSESAQWLYRELQRLYGENALSEQAQSYYIREMDLRRRLAWQSRNYLQAITLAGSRWVMRYGTSPWRVVATSLLLIVVCAGLFPLTGGIREIGTDTAITYEINDPTDTPGPVLVRTFLKSLYFSVITFATLGYGDIQPVGGWARAVASIETLLGSLLMALLVFVLTRSVHY
;
A
#
# COMPACT_ATOMS: atom_id res chain seq x y z
N MET A 1 48.22 6.03 -33.77
CA MET A 1 47.01 6.87 -33.91
C MET A 1 46.37 6.95 -32.54
N THR A 2 46.29 8.14 -31.94
CA THR A 2 45.59 8.34 -30.67
C THR A 2 44.09 8.13 -30.92
N THR A 3 43.56 6.99 -30.48
CA THR A 3 42.11 6.74 -30.44
C THR A 3 41.47 7.87 -29.65
N GLN A 4 40.57 8.63 -30.28
CA GLN A 4 39.78 9.63 -29.59
C GLN A 4 38.99 8.95 -28.46
N ARG A 5 38.82 9.68 -27.36
CA ARG A 5 38.17 9.19 -26.13
C ARG A 5 36.86 9.93 -25.97
N CYS A 6 35.84 9.23 -25.46
CA CYS A 6 34.49 9.77 -25.29
C CYS A 6 34.47 11.11 -24.52
N ARG A 7 35.15 11.18 -23.38
CA ARG A 7 35.22 12.36 -22.50
C ARG A 7 33.84 12.89 -22.05
N HIS A 8 32.80 12.07 -22.10
CA HIS A 8 31.51 12.41 -21.50
C HIS A 8 31.68 12.58 -19.99
N VAL A 9 31.09 13.63 -19.42
CA VAL A 9 31.19 13.97 -18.00
C VAL A 9 29.79 14.15 -17.46
N THR A 10 29.42 13.32 -16.50
CA THR A 10 28.18 13.47 -15.74
C THR A 10 28.47 14.11 -14.39
N SER A 11 27.74 15.19 -14.07
CA SER A 11 27.74 15.81 -12.74
C SER A 11 26.82 15.09 -11.73
N SER A 12 26.15 14.03 -12.18
CA SER A 12 25.04 13.38 -11.49
C SER A 12 25.46 12.25 -10.54
N SER A 13 26.76 12.00 -10.34
CA SER A 13 27.23 11.07 -9.30
C SER A 13 26.71 11.57 -7.96
N GLY A 14 25.61 11.00 -7.48
CA GLY A 14 24.94 11.37 -6.23
C GLY A 14 25.71 10.94 -4.99
N VAL A 15 27.02 11.16 -5.00
CA VAL A 15 27.92 11.15 -3.88
C VAL A 15 28.43 12.58 -3.80
N ASP A 16 27.94 13.34 -2.81
CA ASP A 16 28.51 14.64 -2.50
C ASP A 16 30.04 14.49 -2.43
N GLU A 17 30.77 15.34 -3.15
CA GLU A 17 32.24 15.40 -3.20
C GLU A 17 33.00 14.38 -4.08
N ALA A 18 32.36 13.42 -4.76
CA ALA A 18 33.09 12.43 -5.59
C ALA A 18 33.69 13.00 -6.90
N GLY A 19 33.38 14.24 -7.27
CA GLY A 19 33.84 14.85 -8.50
C GLY A 19 33.21 14.23 -9.76
N ALA A 20 33.31 14.94 -10.88
CA ALA A 20 32.71 14.50 -12.13
C ALA A 20 33.55 13.35 -12.74
N VAL A 21 32.94 12.19 -12.99
CA VAL A 21 33.63 11.04 -13.61
C VAL A 21 33.57 11.20 -15.12
N CYS A 22 34.73 11.08 -15.77
CA CYS A 22 34.89 11.21 -17.21
C CYS A 22 34.91 9.82 -17.87
N CYS A 23 34.13 9.62 -18.92
CA CYS A 23 34.13 8.37 -19.69
C CYS A 23 35.41 8.24 -20.52
N TRP A 24 36.15 7.14 -20.31
CA TRP A 24 37.42 6.85 -20.98
C TRP A 24 37.32 5.82 -22.10
N ARG A 25 36.12 5.39 -22.49
CA ARG A 25 35.94 4.50 -23.65
C ARG A 25 36.43 5.16 -24.94
N PRO A 26 36.97 4.38 -25.89
CA PRO A 26 37.22 4.90 -27.23
C PRO A 26 35.92 5.39 -27.86
N THR A 27 36.03 6.36 -28.75
CA THR A 27 34.90 6.75 -29.61
C THR A 27 34.45 5.56 -30.45
N TRP A 28 33.15 5.52 -30.75
CA TRP A 28 32.54 4.44 -31.52
C TRP A 28 32.31 4.89 -32.96
N ASP A 29 32.83 4.11 -33.91
CA ASP A 29 32.79 4.41 -35.34
C ASP A 29 33.30 5.83 -35.69
N ASP A 30 32.50 6.62 -36.40
CA ASP A 30 32.74 8.01 -36.78
C ASP A 30 32.15 9.03 -35.78
N ALA A 31 31.61 8.57 -34.64
CA ALA A 31 31.00 9.43 -33.63
C ALA A 31 32.04 10.11 -32.72
N ASP A 32 31.69 11.29 -32.19
CA ASP A 32 32.53 12.03 -31.22
C ASP A 32 32.53 11.41 -29.81
N ARG A 33 31.68 10.41 -29.57
CA ARG A 33 31.45 9.77 -28.28
C ARG A 33 31.58 8.25 -28.38
N CYS A 34 31.70 7.57 -27.25
CA CYS A 34 31.65 6.11 -27.24
C CYS A 34 30.23 5.62 -27.51
N LEU A 35 30.11 4.30 -27.69
CA LEU A 35 28.85 3.63 -27.98
C LEU A 35 27.73 3.93 -26.96
N TRP A 36 28.07 4.25 -25.70
CA TRP A 36 27.08 4.53 -24.66
C TRP A 36 26.68 5.99 -24.58
N HIS A 37 27.47 6.92 -25.12
CA HIS A 37 27.28 8.37 -24.92
C HIS A 37 27.07 9.12 -26.24
N THR A 38 26.92 8.39 -27.34
CA THR A 38 26.66 8.94 -28.66
C THR A 38 25.18 9.31 -28.81
N GLU A 39 24.90 10.35 -29.58
CA GLU A 39 23.52 10.73 -29.97
C GLU A 39 22.99 9.86 -31.12
N ARG A 40 23.86 9.02 -31.71
CA ARG A 40 23.47 8.10 -32.78
C ARG A 40 22.81 6.85 -32.18
N VAL A 41 21.75 6.38 -32.81
CA VAL A 41 21.15 5.09 -32.47
C VAL A 41 22.15 3.97 -32.74
N VAL A 42 22.52 3.24 -31.69
CA VAL A 42 23.48 2.14 -31.76
C VAL A 42 22.74 0.82 -31.94
N PRO A 43 23.09 0.00 -32.96
CA PRO A 43 22.51 -1.33 -33.13
C PRO A 43 22.78 -2.24 -31.92
N SER A 44 21.80 -3.08 -31.57
CA SER A 44 21.86 -4.00 -30.43
C SER A 44 23.12 -4.85 -30.36
N GLU A 45 23.57 -5.38 -31.52
CA GLU A 45 24.76 -6.21 -31.63
C GLU A 45 26.04 -5.52 -31.13
N GLU A 46 26.12 -4.19 -31.25
CA GLU A 46 27.31 -3.44 -30.84
C GLU A 46 27.48 -3.41 -29.32
N TYR A 47 26.37 -3.39 -28.58
CA TYR A 47 26.37 -3.53 -27.12
C TYR A 47 26.85 -4.92 -26.68
N GLU A 48 26.46 -5.97 -27.42
CA GLU A 48 26.90 -7.35 -27.16
C GLU A 48 28.37 -7.57 -27.51
N ARG A 49 28.85 -6.94 -28.60
CA ARG A 49 30.27 -7.00 -29.01
C ARG A 49 31.17 -6.21 -28.08
N ASN A 50 30.66 -5.14 -27.49
CA ASN A 50 31.43 -4.23 -26.64
C ASN A 50 30.72 -3.98 -25.29
N PRO A 51 30.51 -5.04 -24.48
CA PRO A 51 29.80 -4.91 -23.21
C PRO A 51 30.54 -3.96 -22.24
N PRO A 52 29.86 -3.49 -21.20
CA PRO A 52 30.51 -2.69 -20.17
C PRO A 52 31.45 -3.54 -19.32
N GLU A 53 32.61 -3.01 -18.98
CA GLU A 53 33.59 -3.70 -18.12
C GLU A 53 33.06 -3.78 -16.68
N PRO A 54 33.38 -4.82 -15.88
CA PRO A 54 32.96 -4.92 -14.47
C PRO A 54 33.29 -3.65 -13.66
N GLY A 55 32.29 -3.07 -13.00
CA GLY A 55 32.43 -1.82 -12.24
C GLY A 55 32.40 -0.54 -13.07
N GLU A 56 32.31 -0.62 -14.41
CA GLU A 56 32.16 0.55 -15.27
C GLU A 56 30.86 1.30 -14.98
N ARG A 57 30.97 2.63 -14.89
CA ARG A 57 29.84 3.55 -14.77
C ARG A 57 29.41 4.03 -16.15
N LEU A 58 28.13 3.91 -16.43
CA LEU A 58 27.46 4.30 -17.68
C LEU A 58 26.49 5.45 -17.41
N ASP A 59 26.83 6.34 -16.48
CA ASP A 59 25.99 7.50 -16.18
C ASP A 59 25.82 8.39 -17.41
N GLY A 60 24.61 8.88 -17.64
CA GLY A 60 24.26 9.66 -18.83
C GLY A 60 24.28 8.86 -20.13
N ALA A 61 24.24 7.51 -20.06
CA ALA A 61 24.19 6.69 -21.25
C ALA A 61 22.93 7.01 -22.07
N ASN A 62 23.10 7.10 -23.39
CA ASN A 62 22.02 7.24 -24.35
C ASN A 62 21.70 5.87 -24.94
N LEU A 63 20.53 5.34 -24.60
CA LEU A 63 19.96 4.10 -25.09
C LEU A 63 18.67 4.37 -25.87
N GLU A 64 18.49 5.60 -26.38
CA GLU A 64 17.32 6.01 -27.14
C GLU A 64 17.10 5.12 -28.38
N GLY A 65 15.88 4.58 -28.51
CA GLY A 65 15.47 3.73 -29.62
C GLY A 65 16.22 2.39 -29.72
N THR A 66 16.99 2.01 -28.70
CA THR A 66 17.79 0.78 -28.73
C THR A 66 16.94 -0.45 -28.41
N MET A 67 17.28 -1.59 -29.03
CA MET A 67 16.61 -2.86 -28.77
C MET A 67 17.53 -3.77 -27.97
N VAL A 68 17.41 -3.78 -26.64
CA VAL A 68 18.29 -4.55 -25.73
C VAL A 68 17.48 -5.53 -24.88
N SER A 69 16.49 -6.18 -25.51
CA SER A 69 15.65 -7.23 -24.93
C SER A 69 16.46 -8.41 -24.39
N GLY A 70 16.09 -8.94 -23.23
CA GLY A 70 16.70 -10.12 -22.62
C GLY A 70 18.15 -9.96 -22.19
N THR A 71 18.70 -8.74 -22.26
CA THR A 71 20.11 -8.49 -21.93
C THR A 71 20.31 -8.41 -20.42
N SER A 72 21.51 -8.77 -19.95
CA SER A 72 21.87 -8.72 -18.52
C SER A 72 23.08 -7.83 -18.21
N PHE A 73 23.65 -7.19 -19.23
CA PHE A 73 24.86 -6.37 -19.05
C PHE A 73 24.59 -5.03 -18.33
N LEU A 74 23.31 -4.65 -18.19
CA LEU A 74 22.87 -3.48 -17.43
C LEU A 74 22.71 -3.76 -15.93
N ALA A 75 22.65 -5.04 -15.52
CA ALA A 75 22.49 -5.43 -14.13
C ALA A 75 23.66 -4.95 -13.25
N GLY A 76 23.32 -4.36 -12.10
CA GLY A 76 24.27 -3.82 -11.12
C GLY A 76 25.07 -2.60 -11.60
N ARG A 77 24.71 -1.99 -12.74
CA ARG A 77 25.44 -0.86 -13.31
C ARG A 77 24.95 0.48 -12.81
N SER A 78 25.86 1.45 -12.78
CA SER A 78 25.49 2.86 -12.62
C SER A 78 25.07 3.41 -13.97
N LEU A 79 23.80 3.77 -14.08
CA LEU A 79 23.11 4.31 -15.26
C LEU A 79 22.37 5.59 -14.84
N VAL A 80 22.99 6.38 -13.96
CA VAL A 80 22.35 7.58 -13.40
C VAL A 80 22.12 8.57 -14.52
N ALA A 81 20.89 9.08 -14.63
CA ALA A 81 20.46 9.96 -15.71
C ALA A 81 20.65 9.37 -17.12
N ALA A 82 20.64 8.04 -17.27
CA ALA A 82 20.58 7.40 -18.58
C ALA A 82 19.23 7.65 -19.26
N ASP A 83 19.24 7.74 -20.58
CA ASP A 83 18.05 7.93 -21.41
C ASP A 83 17.69 6.61 -22.12
N PHE A 84 16.52 6.06 -21.80
CA PHE A 84 15.93 4.87 -22.41
C PHE A 84 14.69 5.21 -23.25
N THR A 85 14.58 6.45 -23.74
CA THR A 85 13.43 6.87 -24.55
C THR A 85 13.27 5.97 -25.77
N ASP A 86 12.05 5.49 -26.04
CA ASP A 86 11.73 4.57 -27.15
C ASP A 86 12.52 3.24 -27.13
N ALA A 87 13.19 2.88 -26.03
CA ALA A 87 13.96 1.65 -25.95
C ALA A 87 13.06 0.40 -25.83
N VAL A 88 13.53 -0.73 -26.33
CA VAL A 88 12.91 -2.04 -26.13
C VAL A 88 13.77 -2.84 -25.16
N LEU A 89 13.25 -3.01 -23.95
CA LEU A 89 13.85 -3.67 -22.79
C LEU A 89 13.08 -4.95 -22.39
N ASP A 90 12.28 -5.54 -23.29
CA ASP A 90 11.51 -6.76 -23.00
C ASP A 90 12.41 -7.85 -22.38
N GLY A 91 12.08 -8.28 -21.17
CA GLY A 91 12.84 -9.28 -20.40
C GLY A 91 14.27 -8.88 -20.01
N ALA A 92 14.68 -7.61 -20.17
CA ALA A 92 16.02 -7.16 -19.80
C ALA A 92 16.22 -7.17 -18.28
N ASP A 93 17.44 -7.46 -17.85
CA ASP A 93 17.85 -7.47 -16.44
C ASP A 93 18.60 -6.19 -16.08
N LEU A 94 17.91 -5.32 -15.34
CA LEU A 94 18.44 -4.13 -14.69
C LEU A 94 18.50 -4.29 -13.16
N SER A 95 18.55 -5.53 -12.66
CA SER A 95 18.55 -5.80 -11.22
C SER A 95 19.77 -5.16 -10.56
N GLY A 96 19.55 -4.46 -9.45
CA GLY A 96 20.59 -3.76 -8.69
C GLY A 96 21.22 -2.56 -9.41
N ALA A 97 20.72 -2.17 -10.59
CA ALA A 97 21.22 -1.01 -11.30
C ALA A 97 20.88 0.30 -10.55
N ASP A 98 21.79 1.27 -10.62
CA ASP A 98 21.53 2.64 -10.16
C ASP A 98 21.02 3.47 -11.34
N LEU A 99 19.69 3.59 -11.41
CA LEU A 99 18.91 4.26 -12.46
C LEU A 99 18.32 5.58 -11.95
N ARG A 100 18.95 6.20 -10.94
CA ARG A 100 18.49 7.49 -10.41
C ARG A 100 18.37 8.50 -11.55
N ARG A 101 17.25 9.21 -11.61
CA ARG A 101 16.97 10.23 -12.64
C ARG A 101 17.00 9.71 -14.09
N ALA A 102 16.98 8.39 -14.30
CA ALA A 102 16.89 7.83 -15.64
C ALA A 102 15.53 8.17 -16.27
N ARG A 103 15.52 8.28 -17.60
CA ARG A 103 14.31 8.55 -18.39
C ARG A 103 13.87 7.27 -19.09
N PHE A 104 12.59 6.92 -18.94
CA PHE A 104 11.91 5.77 -19.51
C PHE A 104 10.63 6.26 -20.20
N GLN A 105 10.80 7.09 -21.22
CA GLN A 105 9.69 7.59 -22.02
C GLN A 105 9.40 6.62 -23.17
N ASP A 106 8.13 6.25 -23.38
CA ASP A 106 7.70 5.39 -24.49
C ASP A 106 8.48 4.03 -24.57
N VAL A 107 8.98 3.55 -23.42
CA VAL A 107 9.79 2.33 -23.33
C VAL A 107 8.89 1.08 -23.31
N ASP A 108 9.31 0.02 -24.00
CA ASP A 108 8.74 -1.33 -23.83
C ASP A 108 9.63 -2.13 -22.86
N ALA A 109 9.22 -2.21 -21.61
CA ALA A 109 9.92 -2.96 -20.55
C ALA A 109 9.05 -4.12 -20.03
N HIS A 110 8.28 -4.74 -20.92
CA HIS A 110 7.53 -5.94 -20.60
C HIS A 110 8.45 -7.02 -19.99
N GLY A 111 8.05 -7.60 -18.85
CA GLY A 111 8.84 -8.65 -18.19
C GLY A 111 10.24 -8.25 -17.69
N ALA A 112 10.64 -6.98 -17.78
CA ALA A 112 11.97 -6.53 -17.37
C ALA A 112 12.17 -6.64 -15.85
N SER A 113 13.40 -6.95 -15.41
CA SER A 113 13.75 -7.03 -13.99
C SER A 113 14.40 -5.74 -13.52
N PHE A 114 13.74 -5.04 -12.59
CA PHE A 114 14.25 -3.90 -11.84
C PHE A 114 14.51 -4.27 -10.37
N ARG A 115 14.70 -5.55 -10.07
CA ARG A 115 14.84 -6.01 -8.68
C ARG A 115 16.00 -5.32 -7.98
N ASN A 116 15.77 -4.81 -6.78
CA ASN A 116 16.78 -4.08 -6.01
C ASN A 116 17.39 -2.86 -6.73
N ALA A 117 16.82 -2.40 -7.85
CA ALA A 117 17.32 -1.25 -8.58
C ALA A 117 17.01 0.05 -7.82
N ASN A 118 17.88 1.04 -7.97
CA ASN A 118 17.65 2.38 -7.45
C ASN A 118 17.05 3.27 -8.54
N LEU A 119 15.76 3.56 -8.44
CA LEU A 119 14.97 4.36 -9.37
C LEU A 119 14.53 5.70 -8.75
N HIS A 120 15.23 6.19 -7.73
CA HIS A 120 14.93 7.50 -7.14
C HIS A 120 14.93 8.60 -8.22
N ASP A 121 13.87 9.41 -8.22
CA ASP A 121 13.66 10.48 -9.20
C ASP A 121 13.67 10.02 -10.68
N ALA A 122 13.58 8.72 -10.98
CA ALA A 122 13.45 8.23 -12.35
C ALA A 122 12.09 8.63 -12.94
N VAL A 123 12.01 8.80 -14.25
CA VAL A 123 10.78 9.22 -14.92
C VAL A 123 10.36 8.17 -15.93
N PHE A 124 9.19 7.58 -15.70
CA PHE A 124 8.48 6.70 -16.60
C PHE A 124 7.26 7.43 -17.15
N THR A 125 7.18 7.56 -18.47
CA THR A 125 6.07 8.24 -19.15
C THR A 125 5.67 7.39 -20.34
N PHE A 126 4.40 7.00 -20.46
CA PHE A 126 3.91 6.09 -21.51
C PHE A 126 4.64 4.73 -21.57
N ALA A 127 5.28 4.31 -20.47
CA ALA A 127 6.04 3.07 -20.40
C ALA A 127 5.13 1.83 -20.30
N ASP A 128 5.49 0.75 -20.99
CA ASP A 128 4.90 -0.57 -20.79
C ASP A 128 5.70 -1.37 -19.76
N LEU A 129 5.15 -1.55 -18.57
CA LEU A 129 5.77 -2.27 -17.44
C LEU A 129 5.00 -3.55 -17.08
N ARG A 130 4.19 -4.08 -18.00
CA ARG A 130 3.44 -5.32 -17.78
C ARG A 130 4.41 -6.48 -17.53
N GLY A 131 4.20 -7.23 -16.45
CA GLY A 131 5.07 -8.33 -16.06
C GLY A 131 6.44 -7.93 -15.49
N ALA A 132 6.76 -6.64 -15.40
CA ALA A 132 8.03 -6.18 -14.86
C ALA A 132 8.16 -6.45 -13.35
N ASP A 133 9.40 -6.64 -12.89
CA ASP A 133 9.71 -7.02 -11.51
C ASP A 133 10.47 -5.93 -10.76
N PHE A 134 9.77 -5.18 -9.92
CA PHE A 134 10.26 -4.11 -9.06
C PHE A 134 10.49 -4.56 -7.61
N ARG A 135 10.56 -5.86 -7.32
CA ARG A 135 10.79 -6.33 -5.94
C ARG A 135 12.11 -5.80 -5.40
N GLY A 136 12.04 -5.11 -4.27
CA GLY A 136 13.22 -4.48 -3.67
C GLY A 136 13.67 -3.19 -4.37
N ALA A 137 12.96 -2.71 -5.39
CA ALA A 137 13.32 -1.47 -6.08
C ALA A 137 13.03 -0.26 -5.18
N ARG A 138 13.91 0.75 -5.27
CA ARG A 138 13.74 2.04 -4.60
C ARG A 138 13.13 3.03 -5.57
N LEU A 139 11.86 3.37 -5.37
CA LEU A 139 11.05 4.17 -6.30
C LEU A 139 10.69 5.56 -5.78
N TYR A 140 11.19 5.99 -4.62
CA TYR A 140 10.81 7.28 -4.04
C TYR A 140 11.04 8.44 -5.01
N ARG A 141 9.99 9.23 -5.22
CA ARG A 141 9.91 10.34 -6.19
C ARG A 141 10.06 9.92 -7.66
N ALA A 142 10.00 8.64 -7.99
CA ALA A 142 9.86 8.24 -9.38
C ALA A 142 8.54 8.78 -9.95
N GLY A 143 8.59 9.40 -11.12
CA GLY A 143 7.39 9.79 -11.86
C GLY A 143 6.90 8.60 -12.66
N LEU A 144 5.65 8.17 -12.46
CA LEU A 144 5.05 7.04 -13.16
C LEU A 144 3.75 7.51 -13.84
N THR A 145 3.86 8.17 -14.99
CA THR A 145 2.71 8.79 -15.67
C THR A 145 2.30 7.97 -16.89
N ASP A 146 1.01 7.68 -17.03
CA ASP A 146 0.46 6.92 -18.15
C ASP A 146 1.16 5.57 -18.39
N VAL A 147 1.55 4.92 -17.30
CA VAL A 147 2.26 3.64 -17.30
C VAL A 147 1.29 2.47 -17.32
N ARG A 148 1.60 1.45 -18.12
CA ARG A 148 0.81 0.21 -18.21
C ARG A 148 1.33 -0.84 -17.25
N LEU A 149 0.45 -1.36 -16.41
CA LEU A 149 0.71 -2.45 -15.46
C LEU A 149 -0.27 -3.60 -15.71
N ASN A 150 0.09 -4.80 -15.26
CA ASN A 150 -0.84 -5.93 -15.20
C ASN A 150 -0.70 -6.66 -13.84
N LEU A 151 -1.42 -7.77 -13.69
CA LEU A 151 -1.38 -8.61 -12.49
C LEU A 151 -0.02 -9.30 -12.24
N GLU A 152 0.82 -9.36 -13.27
CA GLU A 152 2.15 -9.98 -13.20
C GLU A 152 3.22 -8.97 -12.78
N THR A 153 2.97 -7.66 -12.94
CA THR A 153 3.87 -6.62 -12.47
C THR A 153 3.99 -6.67 -10.93
N ALA A 154 5.22 -6.81 -10.43
CA ALA A 154 5.47 -7.13 -9.02
C ALA A 154 6.31 -6.06 -8.31
N PHE A 155 5.77 -5.42 -7.28
CA PHE A 155 6.52 -4.48 -6.41
C PHE A 155 6.96 -5.11 -5.07
N GLY A 156 6.50 -6.33 -4.78
CA GLY A 156 6.76 -7.04 -3.52
C GLY A 156 5.65 -6.90 -2.47
N GLU A 157 5.79 -7.64 -1.38
CA GLU A 157 4.83 -7.60 -0.27
C GLU A 157 5.02 -6.37 0.62
N ARG A 158 6.26 -5.92 0.75
CA ARG A 158 6.66 -4.73 1.50
C ARG A 158 7.59 -3.88 0.66
N SER A 159 7.52 -2.57 0.87
CA SER A 159 8.51 -1.65 0.34
C SER A 159 9.85 -1.82 1.05
N VAL A 160 10.95 -1.58 0.34
CA VAL A 160 12.30 -1.54 0.95
C VAL A 160 12.37 -0.52 2.08
N TYR A 161 11.72 0.64 1.91
CA TYR A 161 11.67 1.68 2.93
C TYR A 161 11.02 1.19 4.23
N GLU A 162 9.98 0.35 4.15
CA GLU A 162 9.37 -0.25 5.35
C GLU A 162 10.31 -1.25 6.05
N ASP A 163 11.03 -2.07 5.28
CA ASP A 163 11.97 -3.04 5.85
C ASP A 163 13.21 -2.36 6.46
N GLU A 164 13.63 -1.22 5.90
CA GLU A 164 14.70 -0.37 6.43
C GLU A 164 14.25 0.40 7.68
N LEU A 165 12.98 0.85 7.74
CA LEU A 165 12.40 1.49 8.93
C LEU A 165 12.50 0.63 10.20
N GLU A 166 12.41 -0.69 10.08
CA GLU A 166 12.50 -1.60 11.24
C GLU A 166 13.88 -1.54 11.92
N ARG A 167 14.92 -1.06 11.22
CA ARG A 167 16.30 -0.95 11.72
C ARG A 167 16.84 0.49 11.68
N ALA A 168 15.99 1.45 11.34
CA ALA A 168 16.39 2.83 11.12
C ALA A 168 16.83 3.52 12.43
N SER A 169 17.79 4.43 12.29
CA SER A 169 18.10 5.41 13.33
C SER A 169 16.98 6.46 13.44
N ASP A 170 16.98 7.25 14.51
CA ASP A 170 16.04 8.37 14.65
C ASP A 170 16.24 9.43 13.54
N GLU A 171 17.45 9.55 12.98
CA GLU A 171 17.78 10.49 11.91
C GLU A 171 17.14 10.08 10.58
N ASP A 172 17.20 8.79 10.22
CA ASP A 172 16.66 8.27 8.96
C ASP A 172 15.15 8.01 9.01
N PHE A 173 14.58 7.92 10.22
CA PHE A 173 13.20 7.51 10.45
C PHE A 173 12.20 8.37 9.66
N GLN A 174 12.39 9.69 9.66
CA GLN A 174 11.47 10.60 8.98
C GLN A 174 11.47 10.35 7.48
N GLU A 175 12.64 10.38 6.83
CA GLU A 175 12.78 10.21 5.39
C GLU A 175 12.26 8.83 4.93
N LEU A 176 12.64 7.76 5.62
CA LEU A 176 12.19 6.41 5.28
C LEU A 176 10.67 6.26 5.47
N SER A 177 10.11 6.86 6.51
CA SER A 177 8.66 6.81 6.77
C SER A 177 7.86 7.57 5.73
N GLU A 178 8.37 8.71 5.26
CA GLU A 178 7.80 9.48 4.17
C GLU A 178 7.90 8.71 2.85
N SER A 179 9.05 8.07 2.59
CA SER A 179 9.31 7.30 1.39
C SER A 179 8.41 6.06 1.27
N ALA A 180 8.27 5.30 2.36
CA ALA A 180 7.38 4.14 2.41
C ALA A 180 5.91 4.53 2.17
N GLN A 181 5.45 5.60 2.83
CA GLN A 181 4.08 6.08 2.65
C GLN A 181 3.83 6.64 1.25
N TRP A 182 4.81 7.38 0.70
CA TRP A 182 4.73 7.89 -0.67
C TRP A 182 4.58 6.74 -1.66
N LEU A 183 5.41 5.70 -1.52
CA LEU A 183 5.39 4.56 -2.44
C LEU A 183 4.04 3.83 -2.40
N TYR A 184 3.47 3.56 -1.22
CA TYR A 184 2.17 2.90 -1.16
C TYR A 184 1.02 3.73 -1.76
N ARG A 185 1.04 5.06 -1.61
CA ARG A 185 0.06 5.92 -2.29
C ARG A 185 0.24 5.89 -3.79
N GLU A 186 1.47 5.92 -4.25
CA GLU A 186 1.79 5.92 -5.67
C GLU A 186 1.38 4.60 -6.32
N LEU A 187 1.68 3.45 -5.68
CA LEU A 187 1.21 2.16 -6.15
C LEU A 187 -0.31 2.06 -6.14
N GLN A 188 -0.98 2.56 -5.10
CA GLN A 188 -2.44 2.62 -5.10
C GLN A 188 -2.99 3.41 -6.30
N ARG A 189 -2.41 4.59 -6.61
CA ARG A 189 -2.80 5.41 -7.76
C ARG A 189 -2.61 4.65 -9.07
N LEU A 190 -1.44 4.06 -9.27
CA LEU A 190 -1.07 3.37 -10.50
C LEU A 190 -1.92 2.13 -10.79
N TYR A 191 -2.17 1.29 -9.78
CA TYR A 191 -3.08 0.16 -9.94
C TYR A 191 -4.52 0.63 -10.17
N GLY A 192 -4.93 1.77 -9.59
CA GLY A 192 -6.22 2.39 -9.85
C GLY A 192 -6.37 2.87 -11.30
N GLU A 193 -5.37 3.54 -11.84
CA GLU A 193 -5.31 4.01 -13.25
C GLU A 193 -5.30 2.85 -14.25
N ASN A 194 -4.77 1.69 -13.85
CA ASN A 194 -4.76 0.46 -14.66
C ASN A 194 -6.01 -0.41 -14.45
N ALA A 195 -7.06 0.09 -13.78
CA ALA A 195 -8.30 -0.63 -13.48
C ALA A 195 -8.09 -1.96 -12.70
N LEU A 196 -7.06 -2.01 -11.85
CA LEU A 196 -6.71 -3.14 -10.99
C LEU A 196 -7.10 -2.82 -9.54
N SER A 197 -8.41 -2.77 -9.29
CA SER A 197 -8.96 -2.22 -8.04
C SER A 197 -8.63 -3.04 -6.79
N GLU A 198 -8.54 -4.37 -6.89
CA GLU A 198 -8.13 -5.22 -5.77
C GLU A 198 -6.69 -4.93 -5.32
N GLN A 199 -5.77 -4.75 -6.27
CA GLN A 199 -4.36 -4.41 -6.01
C GLN A 199 -4.26 -3.02 -5.41
N ALA A 200 -4.97 -2.04 -5.99
CA ALA A 200 -5.02 -0.67 -5.47
C ALA A 200 -5.53 -0.64 -4.01
N GLN A 201 -6.61 -1.36 -3.72
CA GLN A 201 -7.16 -1.51 -2.37
C GLN A 201 -6.17 -2.17 -1.42
N SER A 202 -5.40 -3.16 -1.88
CA SER A 202 -4.38 -3.82 -1.05
C SER A 202 -3.30 -2.83 -0.61
N TYR A 203 -2.83 -1.95 -1.51
CA TYR A 203 -1.84 -0.93 -1.19
C TYR A 203 -2.38 0.18 -0.29
N TYR A 204 -3.65 0.57 -0.47
CA TYR A 204 -4.32 1.45 0.48
C TYR A 204 -4.32 0.88 1.90
N ILE A 205 -4.66 -0.40 2.07
CA ILE A 205 -4.67 -1.06 3.38
C ILE A 205 -3.24 -1.12 3.96
N ARG A 206 -2.24 -1.44 3.14
CA ARG A 206 -0.82 -1.46 3.56
C ARG A 206 -0.36 -0.07 4.04
N GLU A 207 -0.72 1.00 3.32
CA GLU A 207 -0.43 2.37 3.74
C GLU A 207 -1.07 2.68 5.10
N MET A 208 -2.35 2.34 5.30
CA MET A 208 -3.05 2.60 6.56
C MET A 208 -2.47 1.78 7.73
N ASP A 209 -2.05 0.54 7.48
CA ASP A 209 -1.37 -0.30 8.47
C ASP A 209 0.02 0.24 8.82
N LEU A 210 0.76 0.79 7.85
CA LEU A 210 2.02 1.50 8.09
C LEU A 210 1.78 2.77 8.92
N ARG A 211 0.87 3.66 8.51
CA ARG A 211 0.52 4.88 9.25
C ARG A 211 0.13 4.61 10.69
N ARG A 212 -0.63 3.54 10.94
CA ARG A 212 -1.00 3.10 12.29
C ARG A 212 0.24 2.72 13.11
N ARG A 213 1.16 1.94 12.55
CA ARG A 213 2.42 1.55 13.23
C ARG A 213 3.30 2.77 13.54
N LEU A 214 3.47 3.66 12.56
CA LEU A 214 4.20 4.91 12.72
C LEU A 214 3.58 5.81 13.80
N ALA A 215 2.24 5.87 13.89
CA ALA A 215 1.55 6.64 14.94
C ALA A 215 1.84 6.10 16.36
N TRP A 216 1.95 4.77 16.51
CA TRP A 216 2.38 4.19 17.79
C TRP A 216 3.83 4.54 18.14
N GLN A 217 4.74 4.43 17.16
CA GLN A 217 6.17 4.72 17.34
C GLN A 217 6.43 6.21 17.66
N SER A 218 5.77 7.11 16.93
CA SER A 218 5.84 8.56 17.15
C SER A 218 5.04 9.05 18.36
N ARG A 219 4.49 8.14 19.19
CA ARG A 219 3.68 8.43 20.38
C ARG A 219 2.43 9.26 20.10
N ASN A 220 1.96 9.29 18.85
CA ASN A 220 0.68 9.89 18.49
C ASN A 220 -0.47 8.90 18.76
N TYR A 221 -0.74 8.69 20.05
CA TYR A 221 -1.71 7.68 20.50
C TYR A 221 -3.12 7.92 19.98
N LEU A 222 -3.54 9.19 19.84
CA LEU A 222 -4.87 9.51 19.33
C LEU A 222 -5.03 9.05 17.89
N GLN A 223 -4.06 9.35 17.02
CA GLN A 223 -4.07 8.84 15.64
C GLN A 223 -3.95 7.31 15.60
N ALA A 224 -3.13 6.72 16.48
CA ALA A 224 -2.93 5.28 16.51
C ALA A 224 -4.20 4.52 16.92
N ILE A 225 -4.92 5.00 17.93
CA ILE A 225 -6.18 4.41 18.43
C ILE A 225 -7.29 4.57 17.41
N THR A 226 -7.42 5.75 16.79
CA THR A 226 -8.43 5.99 15.75
C THR A 226 -8.24 5.07 14.55
N LEU A 227 -7.00 4.91 14.07
CA LEU A 227 -6.67 3.96 13.00
C LEU A 227 -6.88 2.50 13.44
N ALA A 228 -6.57 2.15 14.69
CA ALA A 228 -6.81 0.80 15.22
C ALA A 228 -8.31 0.46 15.26
N GLY A 229 -9.15 1.38 15.75
CA GLY A 229 -10.61 1.22 15.75
C GLY A 229 -11.17 1.09 14.34
N SER A 230 -10.74 1.96 13.42
CA SER A 230 -11.11 1.90 12.00
C SER A 230 -10.74 0.57 11.33
N ARG A 231 -9.55 0.02 11.64
CA ARG A 231 -9.12 -1.30 11.14
C ARG A 231 -10.04 -2.41 11.63
N TRP A 232 -10.38 -2.40 12.91
CA TRP A 232 -11.20 -3.45 13.53
C TRP A 232 -12.64 -3.42 13.02
N VAL A 233 -13.27 -2.24 13.06
CA VAL A 233 -14.69 -2.08 12.70
C VAL A 233 -14.94 -2.21 11.20
N MET A 234 -14.08 -1.65 10.33
CA MET A 234 -14.39 -1.54 8.90
C MET A 234 -13.21 -1.83 7.94
N ARG A 235 -12.07 -2.30 8.45
CA ARG A 235 -10.81 -2.44 7.67
C ARG A 235 -10.50 -1.17 6.88
N TYR A 236 -10.50 -0.02 7.56
CA TYR A 236 -10.27 1.28 6.92
C TYR A 236 -11.32 1.68 5.88
N GLY A 237 -12.55 1.18 6.04
CA GLY A 237 -13.68 1.48 5.16
C GLY A 237 -13.72 0.62 3.90
N THR A 238 -13.04 -0.53 3.91
CA THR A 238 -12.92 -1.43 2.76
C THR A 238 -13.73 -2.73 2.91
N SER A 239 -14.31 -2.99 4.08
CA SER A 239 -15.04 -4.23 4.34
C SER A 239 -16.37 -3.97 5.06
N PRO A 240 -17.51 -3.96 4.34
CA PRO A 240 -18.82 -3.78 4.96
C PRO A 240 -19.16 -4.95 5.91
N TRP A 241 -18.67 -6.16 5.59
CA TRP A 241 -18.87 -7.35 6.40
C TRP A 241 -18.26 -7.25 7.80
N ARG A 242 -17.17 -6.50 7.99
CA ARG A 242 -16.63 -6.25 9.33
C ARG A 242 -17.53 -5.34 10.15
N VAL A 243 -18.20 -4.39 9.50
CA VAL A 243 -19.18 -3.53 10.18
C VAL A 243 -20.35 -4.38 10.64
N VAL A 244 -20.88 -5.24 9.77
CA VAL A 244 -21.95 -6.20 10.13
C VAL A 244 -21.53 -7.11 11.28
N ALA A 245 -20.33 -7.71 11.21
CA ALA A 245 -19.82 -8.57 12.28
C ALA A 245 -19.65 -7.81 13.61
N THR A 246 -19.17 -6.57 13.55
CA THR A 246 -19.03 -5.70 14.74
C THR A 246 -20.40 -5.37 15.33
N SER A 247 -21.39 -5.06 14.49
CA SER A 247 -22.79 -4.82 14.90
C SER A 247 -23.39 -6.05 15.58
N LEU A 248 -23.23 -7.24 15.00
CA LEU A 248 -23.70 -8.50 15.58
C LEU A 248 -23.04 -8.79 16.92
N LEU A 249 -21.72 -8.53 17.04
CA LEU A 249 -21.00 -8.68 18.31
C LEU A 249 -21.53 -7.72 19.38
N LEU A 250 -21.76 -6.45 19.03
CA LEU A 250 -22.33 -5.46 19.96
C LEU A 250 -23.70 -5.93 20.49
N ILE A 251 -24.57 -6.39 19.60
CA ILE A 251 -25.89 -6.93 19.95
C ILE A 251 -25.75 -8.10 20.94
N VAL A 252 -24.90 -9.07 20.65
CA VAL A 252 -24.70 -10.24 21.53
C VAL A 252 -24.11 -9.84 22.88
N VAL A 253 -23.17 -8.89 22.92
CA VAL A 253 -22.59 -8.38 24.17
C VAL A 253 -23.64 -7.65 25.01
N CYS A 254 -24.42 -6.75 24.42
CA CYS A 254 -25.51 -6.06 25.12
C CYS A 254 -26.58 -7.04 25.63
N ALA A 255 -26.96 -8.03 24.82
CA ALA A 255 -27.86 -9.11 25.23
C ALA A 255 -27.38 -9.86 26.47
N GLY A 256 -26.07 -10.09 26.61
CA GLY A 256 -25.48 -10.70 27.80
C GLY A 256 -25.41 -9.75 29.02
N LEU A 257 -25.26 -8.44 28.79
CA LEU A 257 -25.18 -7.44 29.85
C LEU A 257 -26.55 -7.10 30.46
N PHE A 258 -27.64 -7.12 29.68
CA PHE A 258 -28.96 -6.73 30.18
C PHE A 258 -29.42 -7.51 31.42
N PRO A 259 -29.35 -8.86 31.45
CA PRO A 259 -29.74 -9.62 32.64
C PRO A 259 -28.90 -9.32 33.88
N LEU A 260 -27.65 -8.89 33.71
CA LEU A 260 -26.68 -8.63 34.78
C LEU A 260 -26.76 -7.19 35.32
N THR A 261 -27.49 -6.30 34.63
CA THR A 261 -27.51 -4.84 34.91
C THR A 261 -28.87 -4.32 35.36
N GLY A 262 -29.74 -5.23 35.82
CA GLY A 262 -31.11 -4.93 36.28
C GLY A 262 -32.21 -5.60 35.44
N GLY A 263 -31.84 -6.20 34.31
CA GLY A 263 -32.75 -7.00 33.49
C GLY A 263 -33.63 -6.20 32.54
N ILE A 264 -34.49 -6.94 31.85
CA ILE A 264 -35.51 -6.41 30.94
C ILE A 264 -36.89 -6.83 31.41
N ARG A 265 -37.88 -5.95 31.27
CA ARG A 265 -39.27 -6.21 31.64
C ARG A 265 -40.15 -6.26 30.41
N GLU A 266 -40.78 -7.40 30.20
CA GLU A 266 -41.79 -7.63 29.18
C GLU A 266 -43.16 -7.23 29.75
N ILE A 267 -43.85 -6.32 29.05
CA ILE A 267 -45.15 -5.77 29.43
C ILE A 267 -46.22 -6.53 28.63
N GLY A 268 -46.87 -7.50 29.27
CA GLY A 268 -48.03 -8.20 28.72
C GLY A 268 -49.36 -7.50 29.03
N THR A 269 -50.46 -8.06 28.57
CA THR A 269 -51.82 -7.52 28.79
C THR A 269 -52.27 -7.57 30.25
N ASP A 270 -51.82 -8.56 31.03
CA ASP A 270 -52.21 -8.75 32.44
C ASP A 270 -51.04 -8.99 33.43
N THR A 271 -49.81 -9.24 32.94
CA THR A 271 -48.63 -9.48 33.80
C THR A 271 -47.37 -8.85 33.22
N ALA A 272 -46.50 -8.36 34.10
CA ALA A 272 -45.18 -7.85 33.74
C ALA A 272 -44.11 -8.82 34.26
N ILE A 273 -43.37 -9.46 33.36
CA ILE A 273 -42.31 -10.42 33.70
C ILE A 273 -40.97 -9.71 33.56
N THR A 274 -40.15 -9.74 34.61
CA THR A 274 -38.79 -9.20 34.58
C THR A 274 -37.79 -10.34 34.45
N TYR A 275 -36.94 -10.26 33.43
CA TYR A 275 -35.86 -11.21 33.16
C TYR A 275 -34.55 -10.60 33.67
N GLU A 276 -34.14 -10.99 34.87
CA GLU A 276 -32.91 -10.57 35.57
C GLU A 276 -32.18 -11.81 36.09
N ILE A 277 -30.85 -11.76 36.18
CA ILE A 277 -30.02 -12.83 36.75
C ILE A 277 -29.25 -12.24 37.93
N ASN A 278 -29.61 -12.67 39.14
CA ASN A 278 -28.93 -12.27 40.38
C ASN A 278 -27.64 -13.08 40.62
N ASP A 279 -27.69 -14.41 40.41
CA ASP A 279 -26.53 -15.29 40.46
C ASP A 279 -26.55 -16.26 39.26
N PRO A 280 -25.58 -16.17 38.33
CA PRO A 280 -25.49 -17.07 37.19
C PRO A 280 -25.28 -18.54 37.56
N THR A 281 -24.69 -18.82 38.71
CA THR A 281 -24.33 -20.18 39.14
C THR A 281 -25.49 -20.97 39.72
N ASP A 282 -26.47 -20.27 40.29
CA ASP A 282 -27.68 -20.85 40.90
C ASP A 282 -28.91 -20.83 39.95
N THR A 283 -28.78 -20.26 38.76
CA THR A 283 -29.91 -20.13 37.81
C THR A 283 -30.05 -21.37 36.91
N PRO A 284 -31.24 -21.98 36.78
CA PRO A 284 -31.46 -23.12 35.88
C PRO A 284 -31.13 -22.78 34.41
N GLY A 285 -30.42 -23.68 33.72
CA GLY A 285 -30.00 -23.50 32.32
C GLY A 285 -31.11 -23.06 31.34
N PRO A 286 -32.33 -23.62 31.38
CA PRO A 286 -33.44 -23.18 30.52
C PRO A 286 -33.87 -21.73 30.78
N VAL A 287 -33.78 -21.26 32.02
CA VAL A 287 -34.09 -19.88 32.40
C VAL A 287 -33.02 -18.93 31.88
N LEU A 288 -31.74 -19.30 32.02
CA LEU A 288 -30.61 -18.58 31.44
C LEU A 288 -30.77 -18.38 29.92
N VAL A 289 -31.08 -19.45 29.19
CA VAL A 289 -31.28 -19.41 27.74
C VAL A 289 -32.48 -18.53 27.38
N ARG A 290 -33.62 -18.69 28.07
CA ARG A 290 -34.82 -17.88 27.80
C ARG A 290 -34.57 -16.39 28.05
N THR A 291 -33.93 -16.06 29.18
CA THR A 291 -33.56 -14.69 29.53
C THR A 291 -32.62 -14.10 28.50
N PHE A 292 -31.57 -14.83 28.10
CA PHE A 292 -30.66 -14.39 27.04
C PHE A 292 -31.37 -14.16 25.71
N LEU A 293 -32.25 -15.06 25.26
CA LEU A 293 -32.99 -14.89 24.00
C LEU A 293 -33.93 -13.68 24.03
N LYS A 294 -34.57 -13.41 25.17
CA LYS A 294 -35.39 -12.20 25.36
C LYS A 294 -34.53 -10.94 25.35
N SER A 295 -33.37 -10.95 26.02
CA SER A 295 -32.40 -9.85 26.01
C SER A 295 -31.78 -9.64 24.63
N LEU A 296 -31.60 -10.70 23.84
CA LEU A 296 -31.14 -10.64 22.46
C LEU A 296 -32.17 -9.98 21.55
N TYR A 297 -33.44 -10.36 21.66
CA TYR A 297 -34.52 -9.70 20.93
C TYR A 297 -34.61 -8.20 21.30
N PHE A 298 -34.55 -7.87 22.59
CA PHE A 298 -34.54 -6.47 23.05
C PHE A 298 -33.32 -5.69 22.52
N SER A 299 -32.14 -6.30 22.52
CA SER A 299 -30.91 -5.73 21.99
C SER A 299 -31.00 -5.47 20.48
N VAL A 300 -31.53 -6.41 19.69
CA VAL A 300 -31.75 -6.21 18.24
C VAL A 300 -32.66 -5.00 17.97
N ILE A 301 -33.74 -4.88 18.72
CA ILE A 301 -34.70 -3.77 18.61
C ILE A 301 -34.04 -2.44 18.99
N THR A 302 -33.32 -2.43 20.11
CA THR A 302 -32.61 -1.26 20.62
C THR A 302 -31.54 -0.79 19.65
N PHE A 303 -30.72 -1.72 19.12
CA PHE A 303 -29.71 -1.47 18.10
C PHE A 303 -30.32 -0.90 16.82
N ALA A 304 -31.43 -1.48 16.35
CA ALA A 304 -32.15 -1.01 15.17
C ALA A 304 -32.94 0.28 15.42
N THR A 305 -32.91 0.82 16.65
CA THR A 305 -33.67 2.00 17.10
C THR A 305 -35.19 1.83 16.96
N LEU A 306 -35.66 0.58 16.89
CA LEU A 306 -37.08 0.23 16.86
C LEU A 306 -37.64 0.33 18.29
N GLY A 307 -38.89 0.78 18.43
CA GLY A 307 -39.53 0.97 19.74
C GLY A 307 -40.91 0.33 19.77
N TYR A 308 -40.99 -0.99 19.92
CA TYR A 308 -42.28 -1.70 19.96
C TYR A 308 -43.02 -1.53 21.30
N GLY A 309 -42.32 -1.10 22.36
CA GLY A 309 -42.92 -0.79 23.67
C GLY A 309 -43.33 -2.00 24.50
N ASP A 310 -43.11 -3.22 23.97
CA ASP A 310 -43.35 -4.51 24.61
C ASP A 310 -42.31 -4.86 25.67
N ILE A 311 -41.08 -4.37 25.52
CA ILE A 311 -39.97 -4.62 26.45
C ILE A 311 -39.28 -3.32 26.84
N GLN A 312 -38.95 -3.17 28.12
CA GLN A 312 -38.25 -2.01 28.67
C GLN A 312 -37.10 -2.43 29.60
N PRO A 313 -35.97 -1.71 29.61
CA PRO A 313 -34.88 -1.98 30.54
C PRO A 313 -35.26 -1.55 31.96
N VAL A 314 -34.92 -2.39 32.94
CA VAL A 314 -35.19 -2.14 34.36
C VAL A 314 -33.90 -1.76 35.06
N GLY A 315 -33.93 -0.68 35.85
CA GLY A 315 -32.75 -0.16 36.53
C GLY A 315 -31.95 0.89 35.74
N GLY A 316 -31.09 1.63 36.43
CA GLY A 316 -30.28 2.70 35.84
C GLY A 316 -29.20 2.17 34.89
N TRP A 317 -28.57 1.06 35.24
CA TRP A 317 -27.49 0.46 34.44
C TRP A 317 -28.01 -0.14 33.14
N ALA A 318 -29.09 -0.93 33.15
CA ALA A 318 -29.71 -1.45 31.92
C ALA A 318 -30.15 -0.33 30.97
N ARG A 319 -30.69 0.80 31.50
CA ARG A 319 -31.02 1.99 30.69
C ARG A 319 -29.80 2.64 30.06
N ALA A 320 -28.69 2.71 30.79
CA ALA A 320 -27.43 3.23 30.26
C ALA A 320 -26.89 2.34 29.14
N VAL A 321 -26.91 1.00 29.31
CA VAL A 321 -26.53 0.03 28.27
C VAL A 321 -27.39 0.22 27.02
N ALA A 322 -28.71 0.29 27.16
CA ALA A 322 -29.63 0.50 26.04
C ALA A 322 -29.36 1.83 25.30
N SER A 323 -29.06 2.90 26.05
CA SER A 323 -28.76 4.21 25.48
C SER A 323 -27.45 4.21 24.68
N ILE A 324 -26.40 3.57 25.22
CA ILE A 324 -25.11 3.42 24.54
C ILE A 324 -25.26 2.54 23.30
N GLU A 325 -25.99 1.43 23.41
CA GLU A 325 -26.26 0.53 22.29
C GLU A 325 -26.99 1.24 21.15
N THR A 326 -28.02 2.03 21.46
CA THR A 326 -28.77 2.83 20.47
C THR A 326 -27.85 3.81 19.74
N LEU A 327 -26.99 4.52 20.49
CA LEU A 327 -26.04 5.49 19.93
C LEU A 327 -25.03 4.80 19.01
N LEU A 328 -24.40 3.72 19.48
CA LEU A 328 -23.43 2.95 18.70
C LEU A 328 -24.07 2.26 17.49
N GLY A 329 -25.30 1.76 17.63
CA GLY A 329 -26.07 1.16 16.54
C GLY A 329 -26.34 2.15 15.42
N SER A 330 -26.77 3.37 15.76
CA SER A 330 -26.97 4.44 14.78
C SER A 330 -25.67 4.81 14.03
N LEU A 331 -24.54 4.86 14.74
CA LEU A 331 -23.23 5.11 14.14
C LEU A 331 -22.78 3.97 13.23
N LEU A 332 -22.93 2.72 13.65
CA LEU A 332 -22.54 1.54 12.86
C LEU A 332 -23.41 1.38 11.62
N MET A 333 -24.70 1.70 11.69
CA MET A 333 -25.57 1.73 10.51
C MET A 333 -25.14 2.82 9.52
N ALA A 334 -24.83 4.04 9.99
CA ALA A 334 -24.29 5.10 9.14
C ALA A 334 -22.95 4.68 8.51
N LEU A 335 -22.07 4.04 9.28
CA LEU A 335 -20.80 3.52 8.80
C LEU A 335 -20.99 2.42 7.75
N LEU A 336 -21.95 1.51 7.94
CA LEU A 336 -22.26 0.46 6.98
C LEU A 336 -22.68 1.06 5.64
N VAL A 337 -23.56 2.07 5.66
CA VAL A 337 -23.96 2.80 4.44
C VAL A 337 -22.75 3.47 3.79
N PHE A 338 -21.91 4.16 4.56
CA PHE A 338 -20.69 4.79 4.05
C PHE A 338 -19.72 3.79 3.39
N VAL A 339 -19.52 2.62 4.00
CA VAL A 339 -18.63 1.60 3.45
C VAL A 339 -19.23 0.97 2.20
N LEU A 340 -20.55 0.73 2.17
CA LEU A 340 -21.22 0.21 0.99
C LEU A 340 -21.13 1.17 -0.19
N THR A 341 -21.40 2.46 0.01
CA THR A 341 -21.28 3.46 -1.08
C THR A 341 -19.86 3.54 -1.60
N ARG A 342 -18.87 3.49 -0.72
CA ARG A 342 -17.45 3.49 -1.11
C ARG A 342 -17.05 2.22 -1.86
N SER A 343 -17.57 1.06 -1.47
CA SER A 343 -17.25 -0.23 -2.12
C SER A 343 -17.80 -0.37 -3.54
N VAL A 344 -18.85 0.39 -3.89
CA VAL A 344 -19.46 0.38 -5.23
C VAL A 344 -18.66 1.24 -6.23
N HIS A 345 -17.77 2.09 -5.74
CA HIS A 345 -16.93 2.98 -6.56
C HIS A 345 -15.50 2.45 -6.79
N TYR A 346 -15.24 1.18 -6.47
CA TYR A 346 -13.98 0.49 -6.76
C TYR A 346 -14.17 -0.61 -7.81
#